data_AF-A0A4P5RQ53-F1
#
_entry.id   AF-A0A4P5RQ53-F1
#
_cell.length_a   1.000
_cell.length_b   1.000
_cell.length_c   1.000
_cell.angle_alpha   90.00
_cell.angle_beta   90.00
_cell.angle_gamma   90.00
#
_symmetry.space_group_name_H-M   'P 1'
#
loop_
_entity.id
_entity.type
_entity.pdbx_description
1 polymer ?
#
loop_
_entity_poly.entity_id
_entity_poly.type
_entity_poly.pdbx_seq_one_letter_code
_entity_poly.pdbx_strand_id
1 'polypeptide(L)'
;MSKPTIILATSNGVGMGHLARASAVALALKPVANPIIVSMAGGIAEIPSFMGIRCEYIPGRDRLWMSREKWDAYLRDRLLALVDETDAKVLSFDGVVPYPGVIAARNANPKLKLVWVRRGLWQKKPQRFILGLQAKMMDAIVEPGDIARAYDFGPTSKRNDSVLTSPVSLFRKEDALSREDARKALGLDQNRPVALVQLGTGDSDVNHKMTAALEGLLGWKDLQVILTKAPIDKDGNSLAPEGLDIKVARYFPLAKVLHAFDAGICATGYNGVHELLPAQVPTVFVSNIRGTDDQEARARWCHDFGYALRADQADLADITKTVKKLQDPQIRAGLSAKCAELPNTTGGQEIADMLFALTKQQSAQQAKLLTFKRLMIQDHFNRGLRHVANLGLRRVALVYRFINPHKDVQIIKEEPPVFGDSTDSAELQKLIKSPVRFEHFITGASPAYVAKRKEIANTAYGELVENIKK
;
A
#
# COMPACT_ATOMS: atom_id res chain seq x y z
N MET A 1 11.59 0.50 -32.33
CA MET A 1 12.45 0.61 -31.13
C MET A 1 11.85 -0.25 -30.04
N SER A 2 12.66 -0.89 -29.19
CA SER A 2 12.15 -1.60 -28.02
C SER A 2 11.52 -0.60 -27.03
N LYS A 3 10.42 -1.00 -26.37
CA LYS A 3 9.78 -0.18 -25.33
C LYS A 3 10.76 0.03 -24.16
N PRO A 4 10.90 1.24 -23.60
CA PRO A 4 11.78 1.48 -22.46
C PRO A 4 11.26 0.78 -21.20
N THR A 5 12.15 0.34 -20.33
CA THR A 5 11.79 -0.23 -19.02
C THR A 5 11.64 0.89 -17.97
N ILE A 6 10.56 0.80 -17.18
CA ILE A 6 10.30 1.70 -16.05
C ILE A 6 10.04 0.86 -14.81
N ILE A 7 10.78 1.12 -13.73
CA ILE A 7 10.60 0.41 -12.45
C ILE A 7 9.69 1.25 -11.54
N LEU A 8 8.66 0.62 -11.00
CA LEU A 8 7.69 1.20 -10.07
C LEU A 8 7.88 0.55 -8.70
N ALA A 9 8.72 1.16 -7.86
CA ALA A 9 9.00 0.66 -6.52
C ALA A 9 7.98 1.17 -5.51
N THR A 10 7.60 0.32 -4.56
CA THR A 10 6.63 0.65 -3.52
C THR A 10 7.10 0.20 -2.15
N SER A 11 6.83 1.04 -1.14
CA SER A 11 7.11 0.72 0.26
C SER A 11 6.14 -0.31 0.84
N ASN A 12 6.53 -0.93 1.97
CA ASN A 12 5.61 -1.74 2.77
C ASN A 12 4.60 -0.80 3.45
N GLY A 13 3.36 -0.81 2.99
CA GLY A 13 2.26 -0.07 3.62
C GLY A 13 1.52 -0.93 4.65
N VAL A 14 0.64 -0.31 5.43
CA VAL A 14 -0.32 -1.03 6.30
C VAL A 14 -1.34 -1.85 5.47
N GLY A 15 -1.33 -1.72 4.13
CA GLY A 15 -2.13 -2.48 3.18
C GLY A 15 -1.68 -2.29 1.73
N MET A 16 -2.59 -2.56 0.77
CA MET A 16 -2.34 -2.51 -0.69
C MET A 16 -2.25 -1.10 -1.29
N GLY A 17 -2.26 -0.05 -0.46
CA GLY A 17 -2.35 1.35 -0.89
C GLY A 17 -1.36 1.77 -1.98
N HIS A 18 -0.06 1.67 -1.67
CA HIS A 18 1.02 2.01 -2.61
C HIS A 18 1.05 1.09 -3.83
N LEU A 19 0.82 -0.21 -3.60
CA LEU A 19 0.86 -1.20 -4.66
C LEU A 19 -0.25 -0.98 -5.69
N ALA A 20 -1.49 -0.73 -5.26
CA ALA A 20 -2.61 -0.47 -6.17
C ALA A 20 -2.40 0.78 -7.05
N ARG A 21 -1.84 1.87 -6.50
CA ARG A 21 -1.51 3.04 -7.32
C ARG A 21 -0.40 2.74 -8.33
N ALA A 22 0.66 2.07 -7.91
CA ALA A 22 1.71 1.64 -8.82
C ALA A 22 1.15 0.70 -9.92
N SER A 23 0.24 -0.19 -9.57
CA SER A 23 -0.50 -1.04 -10.50
C SER A 23 -1.32 -0.25 -11.51
N ALA A 24 -2.02 0.80 -11.10
CA ALA A 24 -2.77 1.68 -12.02
C ALA A 24 -1.85 2.39 -13.02
N VAL A 25 -0.73 2.94 -12.55
CA VAL A 25 0.30 3.55 -13.40
C VAL A 25 0.93 2.52 -14.34
N ALA A 26 1.20 1.32 -13.84
CA ALA A 26 1.77 0.25 -14.65
C ALA A 26 0.85 -0.17 -15.79
N LEU A 27 -0.47 -0.31 -15.55
CA LEU A 27 -1.43 -0.62 -16.60
C LEU A 27 -1.41 0.44 -17.71
N ALA A 28 -1.42 1.72 -17.33
CA ALA A 28 -1.34 2.84 -18.26
C ALA A 28 -0.01 2.89 -19.05
N LEU A 29 1.08 2.35 -18.49
CA LEU A 29 2.38 2.27 -19.15
C LEU A 29 2.50 1.13 -20.17
N LYS A 30 1.76 0.02 -20.03
CA LYS A 30 1.89 -1.19 -20.90
C LYS A 30 1.88 -0.89 -22.41
N PRO A 31 1.06 0.05 -22.93
CA PRO A 31 1.06 0.37 -24.36
C PRO A 31 2.39 0.95 -24.86
N VAL A 32 3.13 1.69 -24.01
CA VAL A 32 4.28 2.51 -24.43
C VAL A 32 5.62 2.13 -23.79
N ALA A 33 5.61 1.39 -22.68
CA ALA A 33 6.77 1.00 -21.89
C ALA A 33 6.65 -0.45 -21.38
N ASN A 34 7.74 -0.96 -20.82
CA ASN A 34 7.81 -2.23 -20.10
C ASN A 34 7.84 -1.94 -18.59
N PRO A 35 6.67 -1.81 -17.91
CA PRO A 35 6.65 -1.55 -16.48
C PRO A 35 7.05 -2.80 -15.68
N ILE A 36 7.83 -2.59 -14.62
CA ILE A 36 8.16 -3.60 -13.62
C ILE A 36 7.73 -3.07 -12.26
N ILE A 37 6.98 -3.85 -11.49
CA ILE A 37 6.61 -3.46 -10.13
C ILE A 37 7.55 -4.12 -9.13
N VAL A 38 8.14 -3.32 -8.25
CA VAL A 38 8.94 -3.82 -7.13
C VAL A 38 8.22 -3.43 -5.85
N SER A 39 8.04 -4.37 -4.93
CA SER A 39 7.32 -4.07 -3.69
C SER A 39 7.87 -4.80 -2.49
N MET A 40 7.71 -4.15 -1.35
CA MET A 40 7.89 -4.77 -0.04
C MET A 40 6.58 -5.29 0.55
N ALA A 41 5.44 -5.05 -0.11
CA ALA A 41 4.14 -5.50 0.31
C ALA A 41 3.87 -6.93 -0.20
N GLY A 42 3.33 -7.80 0.66
CA GLY A 42 3.10 -9.19 0.29
C GLY A 42 2.02 -9.42 -0.77
N GLY A 43 1.11 -8.47 -0.97
CA GLY A 43 0.11 -8.56 -2.04
C GLY A 43 0.67 -8.36 -3.45
N ILE A 44 1.99 -8.12 -3.59
CA ILE A 44 2.66 -8.18 -4.89
C ILE A 44 2.48 -9.55 -5.57
N ALA A 45 2.21 -10.60 -4.80
CA ALA A 45 1.94 -11.94 -5.30
C ALA A 45 0.75 -12.02 -6.27
N GLU A 46 -0.22 -11.11 -6.17
CA GLU A 46 -1.40 -11.09 -7.04
C GLU A 46 -1.13 -10.40 -8.40
N ILE A 47 -0.01 -9.69 -8.53
CA ILE A 47 0.26 -8.80 -9.67
C ILE A 47 0.56 -9.57 -10.97
N PRO A 48 1.46 -10.59 -10.98
CA PRO A 48 1.84 -11.24 -12.23
C PRO A 48 0.66 -11.93 -12.92
N SER A 49 -0.06 -12.78 -12.18
CA SER A 49 -1.16 -13.59 -12.71
C SER A 49 -2.32 -12.73 -13.20
N PHE A 50 -2.65 -11.65 -12.48
CA PHE A 50 -3.81 -10.82 -12.82
C PHE A 50 -3.50 -9.75 -13.88
N MET A 51 -2.36 -9.07 -13.74
CA MET A 51 -2.08 -7.87 -14.54
C MET A 51 -1.16 -8.17 -15.74
N GLY A 52 -0.50 -9.33 -15.77
CA GLY A 52 0.55 -9.65 -16.73
C GLY A 52 1.70 -8.64 -16.65
N ILE A 53 2.04 -8.23 -15.43
CA ILE A 53 3.13 -7.28 -15.14
C ILE A 53 4.22 -8.03 -14.38
N ARG A 54 5.45 -7.94 -14.88
CA ARG A 54 6.61 -8.52 -14.19
C ARG A 54 6.80 -7.83 -12.85
N CYS A 55 7.09 -8.60 -11.81
CA CYS A 55 7.27 -8.05 -10.49
C CYS A 55 8.44 -8.67 -9.74
N GLU A 56 8.89 -7.98 -8.68
CA GLU A 56 9.89 -8.51 -7.76
C GLU A 56 9.53 -8.12 -6.32
N TYR A 57 9.51 -9.12 -5.44
CA TYR A 57 9.35 -8.90 -4.01
C TYR A 57 10.71 -8.58 -3.38
N ILE A 58 10.78 -7.47 -2.65
CA ILE A 58 11.94 -7.10 -1.83
C ILE A 58 11.51 -7.14 -0.36
N PRO A 59 12.15 -7.95 0.49
CA PRO A 59 11.87 -7.98 1.91
C PRO A 59 11.95 -6.59 2.55
N GLY A 60 10.85 -6.14 3.15
CA GLY A 60 10.83 -4.88 3.89
C GLY A 60 11.69 -4.95 5.15
N ARG A 61 12.18 -3.79 5.61
CA ARG A 61 13.00 -3.68 6.85
C ARG A 61 12.34 -4.30 8.09
N ASP A 62 11.01 -4.36 8.10
CA ASP A 62 10.22 -4.87 9.23
C ASP A 62 10.24 -6.41 9.33
N ARG A 63 10.80 -7.12 8.33
CA ARG A 63 11.09 -8.55 8.39
C ARG A 63 12.24 -8.90 9.34
N LEU A 64 13.06 -7.91 9.70
CA LEU A 64 14.20 -8.05 10.61
C LEU A 64 15.23 -9.12 10.18
N TRP A 65 15.27 -9.47 8.89
CA TRP A 65 16.19 -10.47 8.34
C TRP A 65 17.67 -10.05 8.34
N MET A 66 17.91 -8.74 8.45
CA MET A 66 19.21 -8.10 8.51
C MET A 66 19.12 -6.80 9.33
N SER A 67 20.27 -6.25 9.73
CA SER A 67 20.30 -4.94 10.41
C SER A 67 19.77 -3.83 9.50
N ARG A 68 19.28 -2.74 10.09
CA ARG A 68 18.79 -1.58 9.31
C ARG A 68 19.83 -0.99 8.37
N GLU A 69 21.09 -0.94 8.80
CA GLU A 69 22.20 -0.42 7.97
C GLU A 69 22.47 -1.33 6.78
N LYS A 70 22.50 -2.65 7.00
CA LYS A 70 22.63 -3.63 5.92
C LYS A 70 21.43 -3.56 4.98
N TRP A 71 20.23 -3.29 5.49
CA TRP A 71 19.02 -3.21 4.67
C TRP A 71 19.03 -2.06 3.66
N ASP A 72 19.53 -0.87 4.03
CA ASP A 72 19.64 0.24 3.09
C ASP A 72 20.63 -0.08 1.95
N ALA A 73 21.76 -0.73 2.25
CA ALA A 73 22.73 -1.18 1.25
C ALA A 73 22.17 -2.31 0.38
N TYR A 74 21.52 -3.30 0.99
CA TYR A 74 20.82 -4.38 0.31
C TYR A 74 19.77 -3.86 -0.67
N LEU A 75 18.91 -2.92 -0.24
CA LEU A 75 17.90 -2.33 -1.11
C LEU A 75 18.54 -1.58 -2.29
N ARG A 76 19.61 -0.82 -2.05
CA ARG A 76 20.37 -0.14 -3.11
C ARG A 76 20.86 -1.15 -4.15
N ASP A 77 21.55 -2.20 -3.70
CA ASP A 77 22.22 -3.14 -4.60
C ASP A 77 21.20 -4.00 -5.37
N ARG A 78 20.06 -4.35 -4.73
CA ARG A 78 18.92 -4.99 -5.39
C ARG A 78 18.35 -4.16 -6.52
N LEU A 79 18.12 -2.87 -6.26
CA LEU A 79 17.57 -1.95 -7.27
C LEU A 79 18.56 -1.71 -8.42
N LEU A 80 19.86 -1.57 -8.12
CA LEU A 80 20.90 -1.42 -9.15
C LEU A 80 21.02 -2.67 -10.01
N ALA A 81 21.06 -3.87 -9.41
CA ALA A 81 21.10 -5.12 -10.18
C ALA A 81 19.89 -5.24 -11.12
N LEU A 82 18.70 -4.84 -10.68
CA LEU A 82 17.50 -4.88 -11.51
C LEU A 82 17.53 -3.81 -12.62
N VAL A 83 18.08 -2.62 -12.33
CA VAL A 83 18.30 -1.57 -13.33
C VAL A 83 19.27 -2.06 -14.42
N ASP A 84 20.36 -2.70 -14.02
CA ASP A 84 21.38 -3.23 -14.95
C ASP A 84 20.82 -4.38 -15.80
N GLU A 85 20.05 -5.30 -15.20
CA GLU A 85 19.40 -6.41 -15.90
C GLU A 85 18.37 -5.94 -16.95
N THR A 86 17.70 -4.81 -16.70
CA THR A 86 16.53 -4.41 -17.48
C THR A 86 16.72 -3.13 -18.30
N ASP A 87 17.91 -2.53 -18.20
CA ASP A 87 18.28 -1.22 -18.73
C ASP A 87 17.30 -0.10 -18.36
N ALA A 88 16.70 -0.18 -17.17
CA ALA A 88 15.68 0.76 -16.73
C ALA A 88 16.27 2.18 -16.58
N LYS A 89 15.60 3.17 -17.19
CA LYS A 89 16.05 4.57 -17.13
C LYS A 89 15.34 5.38 -16.05
N VAL A 90 14.19 4.90 -15.60
CA VAL A 90 13.35 5.59 -14.61
C VAL A 90 12.97 4.61 -13.51
N LEU A 91 13.23 5.03 -12.28
CA LEU A 91 12.77 4.40 -11.05
C LEU A 91 11.79 5.37 -10.38
N SER A 92 10.53 4.98 -10.25
CA SER A 92 9.59 5.69 -9.38
C SER A 92 9.51 5.00 -8.03
N PHE A 93 9.26 5.77 -6.97
CA PHE A 93 9.04 5.24 -5.63
C PHE A 93 7.76 5.82 -5.04
N ASP A 94 6.76 4.97 -4.78
CA ASP A 94 5.54 5.31 -4.05
C ASP A 94 5.66 4.92 -2.57
N GLY A 95 5.74 5.95 -1.72
CA GLY A 95 5.95 5.81 -0.29
C GLY A 95 5.91 7.16 0.44
N VAL A 96 5.73 7.11 1.76
CA VAL A 96 5.67 8.32 2.60
C VAL A 96 6.97 9.11 2.53
N VAL A 97 8.13 8.43 2.54
CA VAL A 97 9.46 9.02 2.32
C VAL A 97 10.33 7.99 1.61
N PRO A 98 11.10 8.36 0.57
CA PRO A 98 12.06 7.46 -0.07
C PRO A 98 13.11 6.95 0.92
N TYR A 99 13.36 5.65 0.93
CA TYR A 99 14.38 5.07 1.78
C TYR A 99 15.78 5.50 1.33
N PRO A 100 16.75 5.61 2.27
CA PRO A 100 18.14 5.90 1.92
C PRO A 100 18.70 4.97 0.84
N GLY A 101 18.37 3.67 0.87
CA GLY A 101 18.76 2.72 -0.18
C GLY A 101 18.25 3.06 -1.59
N VAL A 102 17.02 3.57 -1.72
CA VAL A 102 16.44 4.01 -3.00
C VAL A 102 17.20 5.22 -3.54
N ILE A 103 17.47 6.20 -2.66
CA ILE A 103 18.23 7.40 -3.01
C ILE A 103 19.67 7.05 -3.39
N ALA A 104 20.27 6.10 -2.67
CA ALA A 104 21.62 5.62 -2.93
C ALA A 104 21.73 4.93 -4.30
N ALA A 105 20.70 4.19 -4.74
CA ALA A 105 20.69 3.56 -6.06
C ALA A 105 20.78 4.60 -7.18
N ARG A 106 19.97 5.67 -7.10
CA ARG A 106 20.06 6.79 -8.04
C ARG A 106 21.40 7.52 -7.97
N ASN A 107 21.95 7.74 -6.77
CA ASN A 107 23.27 8.39 -6.65
C ASN A 107 24.42 7.56 -7.22
N ALA A 108 24.30 6.23 -7.21
CA ALA A 108 25.28 5.32 -7.80
C ALA A 108 25.15 5.22 -9.33
N ASN A 109 23.98 5.53 -9.90
CA ASN A 109 23.74 5.54 -11.34
C ASN A 109 23.22 6.92 -11.82
N PRO A 110 24.10 7.83 -12.28
CA PRO A 110 23.72 9.17 -12.76
C PRO A 110 22.76 9.20 -13.96
N LYS A 111 22.61 8.08 -14.68
CA LYS A 111 21.68 7.93 -15.81
C LYS A 111 20.27 7.49 -15.37
N LEU A 112 20.12 7.02 -14.13
CA LEU A 112 18.82 6.64 -13.57
C LEU A 112 18.08 7.86 -13.05
N LYS A 113 16.85 8.08 -13.49
CA LYS A 113 15.96 9.11 -12.95
C LYS A 113 15.16 8.56 -11.79
N LEU A 114 15.13 9.30 -10.68
CA LEU A 114 14.33 8.96 -9.50
C LEU A 114 13.13 9.90 -9.38
N VAL A 115 11.92 9.30 -9.45
CA VAL A 115 10.65 10.01 -9.27
C VAL A 115 10.00 9.61 -7.96
N TRP A 116 9.63 10.58 -7.15
CA TRP A 116 8.90 10.30 -5.91
C TRP A 116 7.40 10.52 -6.11
N VAL A 117 6.62 9.46 -5.95
CA VAL A 117 5.16 9.53 -5.89
C VAL A 117 4.76 9.78 -4.42
N ARG A 118 4.40 11.03 -4.12
CA ARG A 118 4.09 11.52 -2.77
C ARG A 118 2.67 12.07 -2.72
N ARG A 119 1.72 11.30 -2.17
CA ARG A 119 0.37 11.82 -1.91
C ARG A 119 0.39 13.00 -0.93
N GLY A 120 -0.58 13.90 -1.06
CA GLY A 120 -0.92 14.90 -0.06
C GLY A 120 -1.82 14.34 1.06
N LEU A 121 -2.58 15.24 1.69
CA LEU A 121 -3.53 14.97 2.77
C LEU A 121 -2.90 14.28 3.99
N TRP A 122 -1.82 14.87 4.49
CA TRP A 122 -1.06 14.33 5.62
C TRP A 122 -1.50 14.96 6.94
N GLN A 123 -1.55 14.15 7.99
CA GLN A 123 -1.76 14.62 9.35
C GLN A 123 -0.65 15.61 9.73
N LYS A 124 -0.99 16.61 10.54
CA LYS A 124 -0.04 17.60 11.08
C LYS A 124 0.87 16.99 12.17
N LYS A 125 1.74 16.07 11.79
CA LYS A 125 2.73 15.41 12.67
C LYS A 125 4.14 16.01 12.49
N PRO A 126 5.06 15.84 13.46
CA PRO A 126 6.43 16.38 13.41
C PRO A 126 7.28 15.90 12.22
N GLN A 127 6.82 14.89 11.47
CA GLN A 127 7.46 14.39 10.25
C GLN A 127 7.68 15.47 9.17
N ARG A 128 7.08 16.66 9.32
CA ARG A 128 7.30 17.86 8.50
C ARG A 128 8.78 18.23 8.28
N PHE A 129 9.67 17.92 9.22
CA PHE A 129 11.07 18.37 9.19
C PHE A 129 12.00 17.54 8.29
N ILE A 130 11.49 16.46 7.67
CA ILE A 130 12.30 15.48 6.92
C ILE A 130 11.95 15.51 5.41
N LEU A 131 11.20 16.51 4.90
CA LEU A 131 10.79 16.50 3.48
C LEU A 131 11.75 17.25 2.56
N GLY A 132 12.40 18.30 3.08
CA GLY A 132 13.21 19.20 2.25
C GLY A 132 14.44 18.55 1.64
N LEU A 133 15.18 17.73 2.39
CA LEU A 133 16.39 17.07 1.87
C LEU A 133 16.04 16.01 0.82
N GLN A 134 15.04 15.18 1.09
CA GLN A 134 14.57 14.14 0.18
C GLN A 134 14.05 14.74 -1.11
N ALA A 135 13.20 15.77 -1.03
CA ALA A 135 12.70 16.47 -2.20
C ALA A 135 13.84 16.98 -3.10
N LYS A 136 14.88 17.60 -2.51
CA LYS A 136 16.06 18.06 -3.23
C LYS A 136 16.83 16.95 -3.94
N MET A 137 16.67 15.69 -3.55
CA MET A 137 17.36 14.54 -4.14
C MET A 137 16.61 13.87 -5.29
N MET A 138 15.34 14.20 -5.50
CA MET A 138 14.56 13.65 -6.59
C MET A 138 14.88 14.33 -7.92
N ASP A 139 14.63 13.64 -9.03
CA ASP A 139 14.60 14.22 -10.38
C ASP A 139 13.23 14.85 -10.66
N ALA A 140 12.15 14.24 -10.12
CA ALA A 140 10.80 14.80 -10.10
C ALA A 140 10.01 14.32 -8.88
N ILE A 141 9.02 15.08 -8.46
CA ILE A 141 8.04 14.67 -7.45
C ILE A 141 6.67 14.79 -8.08
N VAL A 142 5.86 13.74 -7.92
CA VAL A 142 4.49 13.70 -8.41
C VAL A 142 3.58 13.51 -7.22
N GLU A 143 2.54 14.32 -7.14
CA GLU A 143 1.52 14.26 -6.10
C GLU A 143 0.22 13.75 -6.72
N PRO A 144 -0.15 12.48 -6.48
CA PRO A 144 -1.48 12.00 -6.83
C PRO A 144 -2.54 12.87 -6.13
N GLY A 145 -3.45 13.44 -6.91
CA GLY A 145 -4.53 14.27 -6.38
C GLY A 145 -5.42 13.51 -5.41
N ASP A 146 -6.09 14.24 -4.54
CA ASP A 146 -7.09 13.71 -3.62
C ASP A 146 -8.38 14.50 -3.84
N ILE A 147 -9.54 13.85 -3.95
CA ILE A 147 -10.81 14.56 -4.10
C ILE A 147 -11.07 15.49 -2.92
N ALA A 148 -10.54 15.13 -1.73
CA ALA A 148 -10.63 15.94 -0.52
C ALA A 148 -9.53 17.00 -0.39
N ARG A 149 -8.82 17.35 -1.47
CA ARG A 149 -7.70 18.32 -1.46
C ARG A 149 -8.05 19.65 -0.79
N ALA A 150 -9.30 20.10 -0.87
CA ALA A 150 -9.75 21.34 -0.20
C ALA A 150 -9.59 21.29 1.33
N TYR A 151 -9.54 20.10 1.94
CA TYR A 151 -9.23 19.89 3.35
C TYR A 151 -7.77 19.45 3.62
N ASP A 152 -6.88 19.58 2.64
CA ASP A 152 -5.45 19.36 2.86
C ASP A 152 -4.80 20.56 3.55
N PHE A 153 -4.68 20.46 4.87
CA PHE A 153 -3.91 21.39 5.69
C PHE A 153 -2.59 20.77 6.17
N GLY A 154 -2.16 19.69 5.54
CA GLY A 154 -0.97 18.94 5.90
C GLY A 154 0.34 19.65 5.55
N PRO A 155 1.49 19.08 5.97
CA PRO A 155 2.81 19.64 5.70
C PRO A 155 3.17 19.75 4.20
N THR A 156 2.47 19.06 3.31
CA THR A 156 2.72 19.10 1.86
C THR A 156 1.84 20.09 1.12
N SER A 157 0.73 20.56 1.70
CA SER A 157 -0.34 21.24 0.96
C SER A 157 0.04 22.58 0.33
N LYS A 158 1.05 23.25 0.90
CA LYS A 158 1.58 24.54 0.41
C LYS A 158 2.93 24.42 -0.31
N ARG A 159 3.43 23.19 -0.54
CA ARG A 159 4.71 23.00 -1.24
C ARG A 159 4.51 23.15 -2.74
N ASN A 160 5.51 23.69 -3.42
CA ASN A 160 5.53 23.88 -4.87
C ASN A 160 6.59 22.99 -5.55
N ASP A 161 6.96 21.87 -4.90
CA ASP A 161 8.02 20.97 -5.35
C ASP A 161 7.52 19.74 -6.12
N SER A 162 6.20 19.65 -6.36
CA SER A 162 5.55 18.51 -7.02
C SER A 162 4.67 18.94 -8.19
N VAL A 163 4.51 18.04 -9.16
CA VAL A 163 3.45 18.11 -10.18
C VAL A 163 2.21 17.41 -9.62
N LEU A 164 1.11 18.13 -9.51
CA LEU A 164 -0.18 17.59 -9.11
C LEU A 164 -0.86 16.90 -10.31
N THR A 165 -1.35 15.67 -10.11
CA THR A 165 -2.18 14.97 -11.08
C THR A 165 -3.61 14.85 -10.59
N SER A 166 -4.51 14.38 -11.45
CA SER A 166 -5.78 13.80 -11.00
C SER A 166 -5.55 12.63 -10.03
N PRO A 167 -6.56 12.20 -9.26
CA PRO A 167 -6.41 11.04 -8.39
C PRO A 167 -6.10 9.77 -9.17
N VAL A 168 -5.35 8.87 -8.54
CA VAL A 168 -4.91 7.59 -9.12
C VAL A 168 -5.79 6.47 -8.57
N SER A 169 -6.46 5.74 -9.44
CA SER A 169 -7.32 4.63 -9.05
C SER A 169 -7.12 3.43 -9.97
N LEU A 170 -7.31 2.22 -9.43
CA LEU A 170 -7.48 1.02 -10.26
C LEU A 170 -8.89 0.89 -10.82
N PHE A 171 -9.85 1.63 -10.26
CA PHE A 171 -11.20 1.66 -10.80
C PHE A 171 -11.22 2.48 -12.09
N ARG A 172 -11.69 1.84 -13.15
CA ARG A 172 -11.94 2.41 -14.48
C ARG A 172 -13.30 1.94 -14.92
N LYS A 173 -14.18 2.85 -15.31
CA LYS A 173 -15.57 2.53 -15.69
C LYS A 173 -15.61 1.55 -16.86
N GLU A 174 -14.68 1.69 -17.79
CA GLU A 174 -14.50 0.85 -18.97
C GLU A 174 -13.99 -0.57 -18.69
N ASP A 175 -13.27 -0.77 -17.57
CA ASP A 175 -12.73 -2.09 -17.17
C ASP A 175 -13.59 -2.78 -16.09
N ALA A 176 -14.57 -2.06 -15.53
CA ALA A 176 -15.44 -2.53 -14.47
C ALA A 176 -16.49 -3.50 -15.03
N LEU A 177 -16.70 -4.60 -14.32
CA LEU A 177 -17.74 -5.56 -14.68
C LEU A 177 -19.13 -4.96 -14.43
N SER A 178 -20.11 -5.49 -15.16
CA SER A 178 -21.52 -5.27 -14.85
C SER A 178 -21.82 -5.77 -13.43
N ARG A 179 -22.91 -5.28 -12.82
CA ARG A 179 -23.36 -5.79 -11.50
C ARG A 179 -23.54 -7.31 -11.51
N GLU A 180 -24.14 -7.85 -12.57
CA GLU A 180 -24.41 -9.27 -12.71
C GLU A 180 -23.11 -10.09 -12.79
N ASP A 181 -22.19 -9.69 -13.66
CA ASP A 181 -20.90 -10.37 -13.83
C ASP A 181 -20.01 -10.24 -12.59
N ALA A 182 -20.03 -9.08 -11.94
CA ALA A 182 -19.31 -8.86 -10.70
C ALA A 182 -19.82 -9.77 -9.58
N ARG A 183 -21.14 -9.93 -9.44
CA ARG A 183 -21.75 -10.85 -8.48
C ARG A 183 -21.47 -12.31 -8.82
N LYS A 184 -21.52 -12.68 -10.10
CA LYS A 184 -21.17 -14.02 -10.56
C LYS A 184 -19.71 -14.35 -10.23
N ALA A 185 -18.78 -13.42 -10.52
CA ALA A 185 -17.36 -13.57 -10.22
C ALA A 185 -17.07 -13.74 -8.71
N LEU A 186 -17.90 -13.11 -7.86
CA LEU A 186 -17.83 -13.24 -6.40
C LEU A 186 -18.68 -14.39 -5.84
N GLY A 187 -19.44 -15.10 -6.68
CA GLY A 187 -20.39 -16.15 -6.29
C GLY A 187 -21.49 -15.65 -5.34
N LEU A 188 -22.07 -14.49 -5.65
CA LEU A 188 -23.10 -13.82 -4.86
C LEU A 188 -24.49 -14.07 -5.46
N ASP A 189 -25.50 -14.06 -4.61
CA ASP A 189 -26.89 -14.05 -5.06
C ASP A 189 -27.18 -12.71 -5.79
N GLN A 190 -27.86 -12.82 -6.93
CA GLN A 190 -28.13 -11.70 -7.84
C GLN A 190 -29.22 -10.76 -7.34
N ASN A 191 -30.13 -11.23 -6.50
CA ASN A 191 -31.34 -10.51 -6.09
C ASN A 191 -31.23 -9.98 -4.65
N ARG A 192 -30.37 -10.56 -3.84
CA ARG A 192 -30.14 -10.13 -2.45
C ARG A 192 -29.25 -8.88 -2.36
N PRO A 193 -29.45 -7.97 -1.40
CA PRO A 193 -28.54 -6.85 -1.20
C PRO A 193 -27.15 -7.32 -0.77
N VAL A 194 -26.11 -6.57 -1.13
CA VAL A 194 -24.71 -6.91 -0.82
C VAL A 194 -23.98 -5.70 -0.22
N ALA A 195 -23.38 -5.88 0.95
CA ALA A 195 -22.51 -4.88 1.58
C ALA A 195 -21.05 -5.34 1.61
N LEU A 196 -20.12 -4.45 1.22
CA LEU A 196 -18.68 -4.67 1.33
C LEU A 196 -18.15 -4.04 2.63
N VAL A 197 -17.41 -4.78 3.45
CA VAL A 197 -16.78 -4.27 4.68
C VAL A 197 -15.25 -4.37 4.61
N GLN A 198 -14.58 -3.24 4.74
CA GLN A 198 -13.13 -3.05 4.57
C GLN A 198 -12.52 -2.14 5.64
N LEU A 199 -12.68 -2.50 6.91
CA LEU A 199 -12.06 -1.78 8.03
C LEU A 199 -10.70 -2.36 8.44
N GLY A 200 -10.35 -3.54 7.92
CA GLY A 200 -9.19 -4.32 8.36
C GLY A 200 -9.45 -5.03 9.69
N THR A 201 -8.52 -5.87 10.13
CA THR A 201 -8.56 -6.57 11.43
C THR A 201 -7.16 -6.77 11.97
N GLY A 202 -7.04 -6.89 13.29
CA GLY A 202 -5.80 -7.29 13.95
C GLY A 202 -5.21 -6.28 14.93
N ASP A 203 -5.92 -5.23 15.31
CA ASP A 203 -5.60 -4.44 16.51
C ASP A 203 -6.90 -4.11 17.23
N SER A 204 -6.87 -4.00 18.57
CA SER A 204 -8.09 -3.91 19.40
C SER A 204 -9.06 -2.82 18.95
N ASP A 205 -8.58 -1.59 18.73
CA ASP A 205 -9.38 -0.47 18.22
C ASP A 205 -10.04 -0.78 16.86
N VAL A 206 -9.30 -1.39 15.94
CA VAL A 206 -9.81 -1.76 14.60
C VAL A 206 -10.84 -2.87 14.71
N ASN A 207 -10.62 -3.81 15.63
CA ASN A 207 -11.54 -4.91 15.89
C ASN A 207 -12.88 -4.41 16.45
N HIS A 208 -12.86 -3.50 17.42
CA HIS A 208 -14.10 -2.92 17.96
C HIS A 208 -14.89 -2.14 16.90
N LYS A 209 -14.19 -1.37 16.05
CA LYS A 209 -14.82 -0.68 14.90
C LYS A 209 -15.42 -1.66 13.89
N MET A 210 -14.75 -2.78 13.63
CA MET A 210 -15.28 -3.85 12.78
C MET A 210 -16.57 -4.43 13.37
N THR A 211 -16.58 -4.76 14.67
CA THR A 211 -17.78 -5.28 15.35
C THR A 211 -18.95 -4.30 15.29
N ALA A 212 -18.73 -3.03 15.68
CA ALA A 212 -19.77 -2.00 15.62
C ALA A 212 -20.33 -1.79 14.20
N ALA A 213 -19.45 -1.80 13.18
CA ALA A 213 -19.89 -1.70 11.80
C ALA A 213 -20.75 -2.90 11.37
N LEU A 214 -20.38 -4.12 11.76
CA LEU A 214 -21.17 -5.31 11.44
C LEU A 214 -22.51 -5.32 12.19
N GLU A 215 -22.54 -4.91 13.46
CA GLU A 215 -23.79 -4.73 14.21
C GLU A 215 -24.75 -3.75 13.54
N GLY A 216 -24.24 -2.69 12.92
CA GLY A 216 -25.06 -1.73 12.19
C GLY A 216 -25.78 -2.32 10.97
N LEU A 217 -25.31 -3.47 10.45
CA LEU A 217 -25.94 -4.17 9.34
C LEU A 217 -27.09 -5.10 9.78
N LEU A 218 -27.23 -5.37 11.09
CA LEU A 218 -28.32 -6.20 11.60
C LEU A 218 -29.69 -5.58 11.27
N GLY A 219 -30.63 -6.44 10.88
CA GLY A 219 -31.97 -6.03 10.45
C GLY A 219 -32.08 -5.69 8.95
N TRP A 220 -30.97 -5.62 8.20
CA TRP A 220 -31.04 -5.51 6.75
C TRP A 220 -31.50 -6.85 6.14
N LYS A 221 -32.78 -6.90 5.78
CA LYS A 221 -33.42 -8.11 5.23
C LYS A 221 -32.62 -8.68 4.03
N ASP A 222 -32.36 -9.98 4.10
CA ASP A 222 -31.69 -10.80 3.07
C ASP A 222 -30.27 -10.36 2.69
N LEU A 223 -29.59 -9.53 3.49
CA LEU A 223 -28.25 -9.02 3.19
C LEU A 223 -27.18 -10.12 3.09
N GLN A 224 -26.28 -9.98 2.10
CA GLN A 224 -25.00 -10.68 2.02
C GLN A 224 -23.88 -9.71 2.41
N VAL A 225 -23.03 -10.09 3.38
CA VAL A 225 -21.91 -9.25 3.84
C VAL A 225 -20.60 -9.83 3.35
N ILE A 226 -19.83 -9.03 2.60
CA ILE A 226 -18.57 -9.46 2.00
C ILE A 226 -17.39 -8.79 2.68
N LEU A 227 -16.42 -9.60 3.10
CA LEU A 227 -15.14 -9.14 3.60
C LEU A 227 -13.99 -9.72 2.78
N THR A 228 -12.90 -8.96 2.64
CA THR A 228 -11.68 -9.44 1.95
C THR A 228 -10.76 -10.26 2.86
N LYS A 229 -11.03 -10.25 4.17
CA LYS A 229 -10.34 -11.03 5.21
C LYS A 229 -11.37 -11.42 6.26
N ALA A 230 -11.22 -12.62 6.83
CA ALA A 230 -12.08 -13.08 7.91
C ALA A 230 -12.09 -12.05 9.07
N PRO A 231 -13.28 -11.71 9.60
CA PRO A 231 -13.43 -10.79 10.73
C PRO A 231 -13.08 -11.51 12.04
N ILE A 232 -11.82 -11.89 12.20
CA ILE A 232 -11.31 -12.55 13.41
C ILE A 232 -10.22 -11.71 14.08
N ASP A 233 -10.13 -11.81 15.41
CA ASP A 233 -9.06 -11.18 16.19
C ASP A 233 -7.73 -11.97 16.14
N LYS A 234 -6.77 -11.61 17.00
CA LYS A 234 -5.45 -12.28 17.07
C LYS A 234 -5.52 -13.68 17.68
N ASP A 235 -6.54 -13.92 18.50
CA ASP A 235 -6.74 -15.16 19.24
C ASP A 235 -7.68 -16.13 18.48
N GLY A 236 -8.22 -15.68 17.34
CA GLY A 236 -9.08 -16.46 16.45
C GLY A 236 -10.58 -16.31 16.73
N ASN A 237 -10.97 -15.40 17.63
CA ASN A 237 -12.38 -15.17 17.95
C ASN A 237 -13.06 -14.37 16.83
N SER A 238 -14.32 -14.68 16.55
CA SER A 238 -15.15 -13.93 15.60
C SER A 238 -15.45 -12.54 16.14
N LEU A 239 -15.32 -11.53 15.27
CA LEU A 239 -15.72 -10.15 15.50
C LEU A 239 -17.14 -9.87 15.01
N ALA A 240 -17.75 -10.81 14.29
CA ALA A 240 -19.07 -10.67 13.69
C ALA A 240 -20.17 -11.11 14.66
N PRO A 241 -21.26 -10.33 14.80
CA PRO A 241 -22.44 -10.77 15.54
C PRO A 241 -23.17 -11.91 14.81
N GLU A 242 -23.96 -12.68 15.55
CA GLU A 242 -24.86 -13.68 14.98
C GLU A 242 -25.95 -13.02 14.10
N GLY A 243 -26.43 -13.74 13.10
CA GLY A 243 -27.53 -13.28 12.23
C GLY A 243 -27.11 -12.54 10.95
N LEU A 244 -25.81 -12.45 10.65
CA LEU A 244 -25.30 -11.96 9.36
C LEU A 244 -24.86 -13.12 8.45
N ASP A 245 -25.28 -13.08 7.19
CA ASP A 245 -24.74 -13.95 6.14
C ASP A 245 -23.41 -13.39 5.64
N ILE A 246 -22.30 -13.84 6.24
CA ILE A 246 -20.95 -13.36 5.95
C ILE A 246 -20.23 -14.31 5.00
N LYS A 247 -19.66 -13.75 3.93
CA LYS A 247 -18.75 -14.44 3.02
C LYS A 247 -17.41 -13.73 2.93
N VAL A 248 -16.33 -14.50 3.05
CA VAL A 248 -14.97 -14.01 2.83
C VAL A 248 -14.58 -14.28 1.38
N ALA A 249 -14.37 -13.22 0.61
CA ALA A 249 -13.99 -13.31 -0.80
C ALA A 249 -12.69 -12.54 -1.05
N ARG A 250 -11.69 -13.23 -1.60
CA ARG A 250 -10.46 -12.59 -2.09
C ARG A 250 -10.58 -12.43 -3.60
N TYR A 251 -10.69 -11.19 -4.05
CA TYR A 251 -10.71 -10.83 -5.46
C TYR A 251 -9.77 -9.64 -5.67
N PHE A 252 -8.78 -9.79 -6.55
CA PHE A 252 -7.85 -8.72 -6.88
C PHE A 252 -7.88 -8.44 -8.39
N PRO A 253 -7.96 -7.16 -8.80
CA PRO A 253 -8.27 -5.99 -8.01
C PRO A 253 -9.78 -5.92 -7.77
N LEU A 254 -10.17 -5.58 -6.53
CA LEU A 254 -11.57 -5.41 -6.18
C LEU A 254 -12.28 -4.33 -7.03
N ALA A 255 -11.49 -3.37 -7.52
CA ALA A 255 -11.92 -2.34 -8.46
C ALA A 255 -12.76 -2.86 -9.65
N LYS A 256 -12.48 -4.07 -10.18
CA LYS A 256 -13.27 -4.62 -11.30
C LYS A 256 -14.67 -5.06 -10.92
N VAL A 257 -14.92 -5.34 -9.63
CA VAL A 257 -16.17 -5.94 -9.14
C VAL A 257 -16.93 -5.03 -8.20
N LEU A 258 -16.59 -3.74 -8.11
CA LEU A 258 -17.23 -2.82 -7.17
C LEU A 258 -18.73 -2.64 -7.42
N HIS A 259 -19.19 -2.78 -8.67
CA HIS A 259 -20.61 -2.77 -9.01
C HIS A 259 -21.41 -3.95 -8.44
N ALA A 260 -20.76 -4.96 -7.83
CA ALA A 260 -21.47 -6.02 -7.12
C ALA A 260 -22.17 -5.52 -5.84
N PHE A 261 -21.64 -4.46 -5.24
CA PHE A 261 -22.00 -4.01 -3.89
C PHE A 261 -23.04 -2.89 -3.94
N ASP A 262 -24.10 -3.04 -3.15
CA ASP A 262 -25.12 -2.01 -2.97
C ASP A 262 -24.72 -0.99 -1.90
N ALA A 263 -23.77 -1.34 -1.03
CA ALA A 263 -23.17 -0.42 -0.05
C ALA A 263 -21.75 -0.84 0.35
N GLY A 264 -20.98 0.12 0.86
CA GLY A 264 -19.63 -0.07 1.39
C GLY A 264 -19.48 0.47 2.81
N ILE A 265 -18.66 -0.19 3.62
CA ILE A 265 -18.17 0.30 4.91
C ILE A 265 -16.65 0.18 4.87
N CYS A 266 -15.94 1.29 4.87
CA CYS A 266 -14.51 1.31 4.57
C CYS A 266 -13.75 2.25 5.50
N ALA A 267 -12.49 1.95 5.76
CA ALA A 267 -11.59 2.93 6.33
C ALA A 267 -11.35 4.04 5.28
N THR A 268 -11.25 5.29 5.71
CA THR A 268 -11.16 6.44 4.79
C THR A 268 -9.76 6.67 4.22
N GLY A 269 -9.09 5.59 3.85
CA GLY A 269 -7.81 5.64 3.15
C GLY A 269 -7.98 6.09 1.70
N TYR A 270 -6.88 6.53 1.09
CA TYR A 270 -6.86 7.02 -0.28
C TYR A 270 -7.59 6.11 -1.28
N ASN A 271 -7.23 4.82 -1.37
CA ASN A 271 -7.83 3.94 -2.37
C ASN A 271 -9.31 3.69 -2.13
N GLY A 272 -9.74 3.50 -0.88
CA GLY A 272 -11.15 3.26 -0.56
C GLY A 272 -12.05 4.38 -1.08
N VAL A 273 -11.62 5.63 -0.87
CA VAL A 273 -12.33 6.82 -1.39
C VAL A 273 -12.28 6.89 -2.92
N HIS A 274 -11.09 6.72 -3.51
CA HIS A 274 -10.89 6.90 -4.95
C HIS A 274 -11.28 5.68 -5.80
N GLU A 275 -11.73 4.59 -5.19
CA GLU A 275 -12.27 3.42 -5.88
C GLU A 275 -13.79 3.31 -5.65
N LEU A 276 -14.27 3.39 -4.40
CA LEU A 276 -15.70 3.20 -4.08
C LEU A 276 -16.58 4.35 -4.60
N LEU A 277 -16.15 5.60 -4.41
CA LEU A 277 -16.99 6.74 -4.80
C LEU A 277 -17.08 6.88 -6.33
N PRO A 278 -15.99 6.78 -7.11
CA PRO A 278 -16.12 6.77 -8.58
C PRO A 278 -16.92 5.58 -9.12
N ALA A 279 -16.94 4.45 -8.41
CA ALA A 279 -17.82 3.30 -8.67
C ALA A 279 -19.27 3.50 -8.20
N GLN A 280 -19.57 4.67 -7.62
CA GLN A 280 -20.88 5.07 -7.13
C GLN A 280 -21.45 4.13 -6.05
N VAL A 281 -20.57 3.50 -5.27
CA VAL A 281 -20.95 2.63 -4.15
C VAL A 281 -21.29 3.50 -2.93
N PRO A 282 -22.55 3.50 -2.45
CA PRO A 282 -22.94 4.23 -1.25
C PRO A 282 -22.11 3.79 -0.05
N THR A 283 -21.36 4.70 0.56
CA THR A 283 -20.32 4.32 1.51
C THR A 283 -20.47 5.01 2.87
N VAL A 284 -20.28 4.25 3.94
CA VAL A 284 -19.97 4.76 5.29
C VAL A 284 -18.47 4.68 5.51
N PHE A 285 -17.88 5.81 5.86
CA PHE A 285 -16.48 5.93 6.19
C PHE A 285 -16.26 5.93 7.71
N VAL A 286 -15.39 5.04 8.17
CA VAL A 286 -14.93 4.97 9.57
C VAL A 286 -13.41 5.17 9.58
N SER A 287 -12.97 6.38 9.89
CA SER A 287 -11.55 6.76 9.78
C SER A 287 -10.65 5.94 10.71
N ASN A 288 -9.44 5.64 10.22
CA ASN A 288 -8.37 5.10 11.04
C ASN A 288 -7.32 6.18 11.32
N ILE A 289 -7.15 6.55 12.60
CA ILE A 289 -6.23 7.62 13.01
C ILE A 289 -4.81 7.05 13.24
N ARG A 290 -4.21 6.53 12.17
CA ARG A 290 -2.88 5.92 12.21
C ARG A 290 -1.98 6.42 11.08
N GLY A 291 -0.68 6.41 11.34
CA GLY A 291 0.32 6.77 10.33
C GLY A 291 0.28 8.25 9.94
N THR A 292 0.55 8.50 8.65
CA THR A 292 0.69 9.84 8.07
C THR A 292 -0.58 10.34 7.38
N ASP A 293 -1.46 9.44 6.95
CA ASP A 293 -2.66 9.75 6.16
C ASP A 293 -3.76 10.40 7.01
N ASP A 294 -4.28 11.56 6.60
CA ASP A 294 -5.38 12.25 7.28
C ASP A 294 -6.74 11.74 6.78
N GLN A 295 -7.09 10.53 7.22
CA GLN A 295 -8.36 9.88 6.88
C GLN A 295 -9.56 10.69 7.38
N GLU A 296 -9.40 11.44 8.47
CA GLU A 296 -10.47 12.20 9.10
C GLU A 296 -10.83 13.44 8.29
N ALA A 297 -9.82 14.18 7.81
CA ALA A 297 -10.04 15.26 6.88
C ALA A 297 -10.71 14.78 5.59
N ARG A 298 -10.31 13.60 5.08
CA ARG A 298 -10.93 12.99 3.91
C ARG A 298 -12.39 12.62 4.16
N ALA A 299 -12.69 11.97 5.28
CA ALA A 299 -14.04 11.54 5.63
C ALA A 299 -14.98 12.74 5.78
N ARG A 300 -14.50 13.80 6.43
CA ARG A 300 -15.26 15.04 6.60
C ARG A 300 -15.55 15.69 5.25
N TRP A 301 -14.58 15.76 4.34
CA TRP A 301 -14.83 16.29 2.99
C TRP A 301 -15.91 15.49 2.26
N CYS A 302 -15.79 14.15 2.24
CA CYS A 302 -16.78 13.31 1.58
C CYS A 302 -18.18 13.50 2.18
N HIS A 303 -18.28 13.70 3.49
CA HIS A 303 -19.54 13.93 4.18
C HIS A 303 -20.15 15.31 3.91
N ASP A 304 -19.37 16.38 4.10
CA ASP A 304 -19.84 17.76 3.96
C ASP A 304 -20.38 18.06 2.56
N PHE A 305 -19.83 17.40 1.53
CA PHE A 305 -20.24 17.53 0.14
C PHE A 305 -21.24 16.44 -0.32
N GLY A 306 -21.70 15.57 0.58
CA GLY A 306 -22.75 14.59 0.33
C GLY A 306 -22.34 13.33 -0.43
N TYR A 307 -21.05 13.05 -0.59
CA TYR A 307 -20.55 11.85 -1.30
C TYR A 307 -20.59 10.59 -0.44
N ALA A 308 -20.54 10.72 0.88
CA ALA A 308 -20.51 9.58 1.79
C ALA A 308 -21.12 9.91 3.16
N LEU A 309 -21.47 8.88 3.92
CA LEU A 309 -21.70 9.01 5.35
C LEU A 309 -20.36 8.93 6.09
N ARG A 310 -20.23 9.68 7.17
CA ARG A 310 -19.08 9.63 8.08
C ARG A 310 -19.58 9.25 9.46
N ALA A 311 -19.02 8.20 10.02
CA ALA A 311 -19.20 7.88 11.44
C ALA A 311 -18.08 8.54 12.26
N ASP A 312 -18.39 8.91 13.51
CA ASP A 312 -17.34 9.25 14.47
C ASP A 312 -16.56 7.98 14.83
N GLN A 313 -15.31 7.93 14.38
CA GLN A 313 -14.44 6.78 14.65
C GLN A 313 -14.15 6.55 16.14
N ALA A 314 -14.38 7.54 17.01
CA ALA A 314 -14.21 7.41 18.45
C ALA A 314 -15.45 6.88 19.18
N ASP A 315 -16.62 6.84 18.52
CA ASP A 315 -17.89 6.45 19.12
C ASP A 315 -18.44 5.19 18.41
N LEU A 316 -18.32 4.04 19.08
CA LEU A 316 -18.80 2.77 18.56
C LEU A 316 -20.33 2.77 18.33
N ALA A 317 -21.10 3.46 19.17
CA ALA A 317 -22.55 3.55 19.01
C ALA A 317 -22.91 4.41 17.78
N ASP A 318 -22.18 5.49 17.53
CA ASP A 318 -22.35 6.28 16.31
C ASP A 318 -21.97 5.49 15.05
N ILE A 319 -20.90 4.67 15.09
CA ILE A 319 -20.56 3.74 13.99
C ILE A 319 -21.74 2.82 13.68
N THR A 320 -22.27 2.13 14.69
CA THR A 320 -23.42 1.22 14.53
C THR A 320 -24.62 1.97 13.96
N LYS A 321 -24.97 3.13 14.52
CA LYS A 321 -26.11 3.95 14.08
C LYS A 321 -25.94 4.48 12.66
N THR A 322 -24.73 4.89 12.29
CA THR A 322 -24.45 5.46 10.97
C THR A 322 -24.39 4.38 9.90
N VAL A 323 -23.86 3.19 10.20
CA VAL A 323 -23.93 2.04 9.29
C VAL A 323 -25.37 1.60 9.06
N LYS A 324 -26.21 1.61 10.11
CA LYS A 324 -27.64 1.27 9.99
C LYS A 324 -28.41 2.13 8.99
N LYS A 325 -27.97 3.38 8.74
CA LYS A 325 -28.58 4.25 7.72
C LYS A 325 -28.45 3.68 6.30
N LEU A 326 -27.45 2.82 6.03
CA LEU A 326 -27.30 2.18 4.72
C LEU A 326 -28.45 1.24 4.38
N GLN A 327 -29.28 0.83 5.34
CA GLN A 327 -30.47 0.02 5.07
C GLN A 327 -31.54 0.80 4.28
N ASP A 328 -31.54 2.13 4.37
CA ASP A 328 -32.48 2.99 3.65
C ASP A 328 -32.08 3.14 2.15
N PRO A 329 -32.94 2.67 1.21
CA PRO A 329 -32.67 2.79 -0.22
C PRO A 329 -32.59 4.24 -0.72
N GLN A 330 -33.30 5.20 -0.10
CA GLN A 330 -33.26 6.60 -0.51
C GLN A 330 -31.91 7.24 -0.17
N ILE A 331 -31.37 6.92 1.02
CA ILE A 331 -30.02 7.34 1.41
C ILE A 331 -28.99 6.79 0.43
N ARG A 332 -29.08 5.49 0.11
CA ARG A 332 -28.17 4.86 -0.86
C ARG A 332 -28.24 5.52 -2.24
N ALA A 333 -29.45 5.75 -2.75
CA ALA A 333 -29.66 6.39 -4.05
C ALA A 333 -29.07 7.82 -4.09
N GLY A 334 -29.28 8.62 -3.03
CA GLY A 334 -28.73 9.98 -2.94
C GLY A 334 -27.21 10.01 -2.95
N LEU A 335 -26.56 9.14 -2.18
CA LEU A 335 -25.09 9.02 -2.14
C LEU A 335 -24.52 8.61 -3.51
N SER A 336 -25.15 7.61 -4.14
CA SER A 336 -24.74 7.11 -5.46
C SER A 336 -24.87 8.19 -6.54
N ALA A 337 -26.01 8.89 -6.58
CA ALA A 337 -26.24 9.99 -7.51
C ALA A 337 -25.23 11.13 -7.31
N LYS A 338 -24.93 11.49 -6.06
CA LYS A 338 -23.93 12.52 -5.77
C LYS A 338 -22.53 12.11 -6.23
N CYS A 339 -22.16 10.85 -6.02
CA CYS A 339 -20.90 10.29 -6.51
C CYS A 339 -20.73 10.34 -8.03
N ALA A 340 -21.83 10.33 -8.80
CA ALA A 340 -21.78 10.43 -10.26
C ALA A 340 -21.24 11.78 -10.76
N GLU A 341 -21.27 12.82 -9.91
CA GLU A 341 -20.71 14.15 -10.20
C GLU A 341 -19.17 14.22 -10.07
N LEU A 342 -18.54 13.20 -9.47
CA LEU A 342 -17.09 13.19 -9.28
C LEU A 342 -16.35 13.10 -10.63
N PRO A 343 -15.22 13.82 -10.77
CA PRO A 343 -14.40 13.72 -11.97
C PRO A 343 -13.76 12.33 -12.11
N ASN A 344 -13.43 11.97 -13.34
CA ASN A 344 -12.70 10.74 -13.62
C ASN A 344 -11.29 10.76 -13.00
N THR A 345 -10.81 9.60 -12.59
CA THR A 345 -9.52 9.38 -11.91
C THR A 345 -8.39 9.11 -12.92
N THR A 346 -8.04 10.11 -13.74
CA THR A 346 -7.04 9.98 -14.82
C THR A 346 -5.58 10.00 -14.36
N GLY A 347 -5.33 10.09 -13.05
CA GLY A 347 -3.98 10.25 -12.51
C GLY A 347 -3.03 9.13 -12.91
N GLY A 348 -3.51 7.89 -13.03
CA GLY A 348 -2.69 6.76 -13.48
C GLY A 348 -2.05 7.01 -14.85
N GLN A 349 -2.81 7.56 -15.78
CA GLN A 349 -2.34 7.91 -17.13
C GLN A 349 -1.41 9.13 -17.11
N GLU A 350 -1.77 10.19 -16.38
CA GLU A 350 -0.94 11.39 -16.27
C GLU A 350 0.46 11.06 -15.71
N ILE A 351 0.53 10.19 -14.69
CA ILE A 351 1.81 9.72 -14.14
C ILE A 351 2.56 8.86 -15.16
N ALA A 352 1.88 7.94 -15.85
CA ALA A 352 2.49 7.11 -16.88
C ALA A 352 3.15 7.96 -17.98
N ASP A 353 2.46 9.00 -18.45
CA ASP A 353 2.95 9.91 -19.48
C ASP A 353 4.19 10.70 -19.00
N MET A 354 4.17 11.18 -17.76
CA MET A 354 5.33 11.84 -17.15
C MET A 354 6.54 10.90 -17.03
N LEU A 355 6.33 9.68 -16.53
CA LEU A 355 7.41 8.69 -16.41
C LEU A 355 7.96 8.30 -17.78
N PHE A 356 7.10 8.11 -18.77
CA PHE A 356 7.50 7.81 -20.14
C PHE A 356 8.28 8.97 -20.77
N ALA A 357 7.85 10.22 -20.59
CA ALA A 357 8.59 11.39 -21.07
C ALA A 357 10.00 11.47 -20.47
N LEU A 358 10.16 11.13 -19.18
CA LEU A 358 11.47 11.08 -18.52
C LEU A 358 12.41 10.03 -19.12
N THR A 359 11.89 8.92 -19.67
CA THR A 359 12.74 7.92 -20.35
C THR A 359 13.42 8.47 -21.60
N LYS A 360 12.87 9.51 -22.21
CA LYS A 360 13.40 10.14 -23.43
C LYS A 360 14.47 11.19 -23.15
N GLN A 361 14.63 11.62 -21.89
CA GLN A 361 15.63 12.60 -21.50
C GLN A 361 17.01 11.95 -21.39
N GLN A 362 17.98 12.44 -22.17
CA GLN A 362 19.33 11.86 -22.22
C GLN A 362 20.31 12.48 -21.20
N SER A 363 19.93 13.57 -20.51
CA SER A 363 20.84 14.27 -19.62
C SER A 363 21.08 13.48 -18.33
N ALA A 364 22.32 12.98 -18.16
CA ALA A 364 22.79 12.49 -16.86
C ALA A 364 22.73 13.64 -15.84
N GLN A 365 22.27 13.35 -14.63
CA GLN A 365 22.28 14.34 -13.55
C GLN A 365 23.33 13.98 -12.52
N GLN A 366 24.08 14.98 -12.05
CA GLN A 366 25.13 14.79 -11.06
C GLN A 366 24.58 14.17 -9.76
N ALA A 367 25.40 13.33 -9.14
CA ALA A 367 25.09 12.72 -7.85
C ALA A 367 25.01 13.82 -6.76
N LYS A 368 23.97 13.77 -5.93
CA LYS A 368 23.73 14.80 -4.90
C LYS A 368 24.40 14.43 -3.58
N LEU A 369 25.72 14.19 -3.63
CA LEU A 369 26.52 13.59 -2.55
C LEU A 369 26.48 14.37 -1.22
N LEU A 370 26.61 15.70 -1.26
CA LEU A 370 26.59 16.52 -0.03
C LEU A 370 25.22 16.47 0.66
N THR A 371 24.14 16.62 -0.11
CA THR A 371 22.75 16.51 0.39
C THR A 371 22.49 15.12 0.95
N PHE A 372 23.00 14.07 0.28
CA PHE A 372 22.87 12.70 0.73
C PHE A 372 23.64 12.44 2.04
N LYS A 373 24.89 12.92 2.16
CA LYS A 373 25.65 12.84 3.43
C LYS A 373 24.90 13.53 4.58
N ARG A 374 24.32 14.72 4.33
CA ARG A 374 23.48 15.42 5.32
C ARG A 374 22.26 14.61 5.72
N LEU A 375 21.57 13.97 4.76
CA LEU A 375 20.47 13.07 5.07
C LEU A 375 20.91 11.90 5.96
N MET A 376 22.03 11.25 5.63
CA MET A 376 22.53 10.11 6.41
C MET A 376 22.90 10.50 7.83
N ILE A 377 23.51 11.68 8.02
CA ILE A 377 23.80 12.24 9.35
C ILE A 377 22.48 12.49 10.10
N GLN A 378 21.52 13.17 9.50
CA GLN A 378 20.23 13.44 10.13
C GLN A 378 19.47 12.16 10.48
N ASP A 379 19.49 11.16 9.60
CA ASP A 379 18.87 9.87 9.86
C ASP A 379 19.57 9.14 11.02
N HIS A 380 20.90 9.18 11.08
CA HIS A 380 21.67 8.63 12.21
C HIS A 380 21.35 9.31 13.55
N PHE A 381 21.26 10.64 13.59
CA PHE A 381 20.85 11.37 14.80
C PHE A 381 19.41 11.06 15.21
N ASN A 382 18.47 11.06 14.25
CA ASN A 382 17.09 10.67 14.49
C ASN A 382 16.96 9.22 14.99
N ARG A 383 17.84 8.31 14.53
CA ARG A 383 17.96 6.94 15.03
C ARG A 383 18.43 6.94 16.49
N GLY A 384 19.46 7.72 16.83
CA GLY A 384 19.99 7.85 18.19
C GLY A 384 18.95 8.31 19.21
N LEU A 385 18.19 9.37 18.91
CA LEU A 385 17.11 9.86 19.77
C LEU A 385 15.98 8.82 19.97
N ARG A 386 15.59 8.11 18.92
CA ARG A 386 14.61 7.00 19.03
C ARG A 386 15.16 5.81 19.81
N HIS A 387 16.46 5.54 19.72
CA HIS A 387 17.11 4.49 20.49
C HIS A 387 17.08 4.79 21.99
N VAL A 388 17.32 6.04 22.39
CA VAL A 388 17.19 6.50 23.79
C VAL A 388 15.74 6.39 24.30
N ALA A 389 14.76 6.81 23.50
CA ALA A 389 13.34 6.65 23.83
C ALA A 389 12.91 5.17 23.93
N ASN A 390 13.38 4.34 22.99
CA ASN A 390 13.14 2.89 23.00
C ASN A 390 13.91 2.16 24.10
N LEU A 391 15.04 2.69 24.59
CA LEU A 391 15.77 2.18 25.76
C LEU A 391 14.96 2.39 27.04
N GLY A 392 14.32 3.55 27.20
CA GLY A 392 13.37 3.80 28.28
C GLY A 392 12.19 2.85 28.24
N LEU A 393 11.54 2.72 27.07
CA LEU A 393 10.45 1.76 26.84
C LEU A 393 10.88 0.30 26.99
N ARG A 394 12.11 -0.06 26.60
CA ARG A 394 12.67 -1.41 26.81
C ARG A 394 12.90 -1.71 28.28
N ARG A 395 13.37 -0.75 29.08
CA ARG A 395 13.50 -0.94 30.55
C ARG A 395 12.13 -1.16 31.19
N VAL A 396 11.12 -0.38 30.81
CA VAL A 396 9.74 -0.58 31.27
C VAL A 396 9.17 -1.92 30.79
N ALA A 397 9.43 -2.30 29.54
CA ALA A 397 9.01 -3.59 28.99
C ALA A 397 9.75 -4.78 29.61
N LEU A 398 11.01 -4.62 30.06
CA LEU A 398 11.76 -5.65 30.77
C LEU A 398 11.20 -5.85 32.19
N VAL A 399 10.84 -4.77 32.89
CA VAL A 399 10.10 -4.84 34.17
C VAL A 399 8.74 -5.50 33.97
N TYR A 400 8.01 -5.14 32.92
CA TYR A 400 6.74 -5.79 32.56
C TYR A 400 6.92 -7.27 32.20
N ARG A 401 7.97 -7.63 31.45
CA ARG A 401 8.30 -9.03 31.08
C ARG A 401 8.74 -9.89 32.25
N PHE A 402 9.32 -9.29 33.30
CA PHE A 402 9.62 -9.99 34.54
C PHE A 402 8.34 -10.42 35.28
N ILE A 403 7.25 -9.66 35.10
CA ILE A 403 5.95 -9.91 35.74
C ILE A 403 5.02 -10.74 34.83
N ASN A 404 5.09 -10.56 33.50
CA ASN A 404 4.28 -11.26 32.49
C ASN A 404 5.18 -11.83 31.37
N PRO A 405 5.65 -13.10 31.48
CA PRO A 405 6.44 -13.73 30.42
C PRO A 405 5.56 -14.01 29.19
N HIS A 406 5.90 -13.41 28.04
CA HIS A 406 5.28 -13.75 26.76
C HIS A 406 6.07 -14.84 26.02
N LYS A 407 5.33 -15.78 25.43
CA LYS A 407 5.79 -16.73 24.40
C LYS A 407 5.72 -16.08 23.01
N ASP A 408 6.59 -16.60 22.14
CA ASP A 408 6.75 -16.36 20.70
C ASP A 408 7.50 -15.08 20.27
N VAL A 409 8.83 -15.20 20.31
CA VAL A 409 9.71 -14.49 19.38
C VAL A 409 9.52 -15.14 18.01
N GLN A 410 9.22 -14.38 16.96
CA GLN A 410 9.41 -14.87 15.59
C GLN A 410 10.91 -15.20 15.43
N ILE A 411 11.26 -16.47 15.62
CA ILE A 411 12.58 -16.98 15.33
C ILE A 411 12.66 -16.98 13.81
N ILE A 412 13.37 -16.00 13.25
CA ILE A 412 13.84 -16.12 11.87
C ILE A 412 14.72 -17.37 11.89
N LYS A 413 14.32 -18.40 11.14
CA LYS A 413 15.16 -19.57 11.01
C LYS A 413 16.43 -19.15 10.27
N GLU A 414 17.60 -19.48 10.83
CA GLU A 414 18.91 -19.29 10.20
C GLU A 414 19.15 -20.31 9.07
N GLU A 415 18.07 -20.72 8.39
CA GLU A 415 18.12 -21.57 7.21
C GLU A 415 18.58 -20.76 5.98
N PRO A 416 19.21 -21.41 4.98
CA PRO A 416 19.56 -20.76 3.72
C PRO A 416 18.36 -20.08 3.05
N PRO A 417 18.57 -18.91 2.41
CA PRO A 417 17.50 -18.23 1.71
C PRO A 417 16.97 -19.10 0.57
N VAL A 418 15.65 -19.14 0.45
CA VAL A 418 14.96 -19.72 -0.70
C VAL A 418 14.99 -18.70 -1.82
N PHE A 419 15.39 -19.13 -3.02
CA PHE A 419 15.38 -18.31 -4.23
C PHE A 419 14.32 -18.85 -5.18
N GLY A 420 13.60 -17.96 -5.87
CA GLY A 420 12.61 -18.37 -6.86
C GLY A 420 12.08 -17.21 -7.68
N ASP A 421 11.46 -17.52 -8.81
CA ASP A 421 10.90 -16.58 -9.79
C ASP A 421 9.41 -16.84 -10.08
N SER A 422 8.75 -17.60 -9.18
CA SER A 422 7.35 -18.00 -9.35
C SER A 422 6.42 -16.81 -9.51
N THR A 423 5.59 -16.88 -10.55
CA THR A 423 4.51 -15.93 -10.84
C THR A 423 3.14 -16.42 -10.37
N ASP A 424 3.07 -17.62 -9.79
CA ASP A 424 1.83 -18.13 -9.22
C ASP A 424 1.51 -17.42 -7.90
N SER A 425 0.28 -16.93 -7.76
CA SER A 425 -0.10 -16.12 -6.60
C SER A 425 -0.08 -16.94 -5.31
N ALA A 426 -0.55 -18.19 -5.33
CA ALA A 426 -0.65 -19.01 -4.13
C ALA A 426 0.74 -19.41 -3.60
N GLU A 427 1.62 -19.83 -4.52
CA GLU A 427 3.01 -20.17 -4.20
C GLU A 427 3.77 -18.94 -3.70
N LEU A 428 3.71 -17.82 -4.43
CA LEU A 428 4.43 -16.60 -4.07
C LEU A 428 3.93 -16.03 -2.73
N GLN A 429 2.64 -16.10 -2.43
CA GLN A 429 2.11 -15.74 -1.11
C GLN A 429 2.66 -16.61 0.01
N LYS A 430 2.75 -17.93 -0.21
CA LYS A 430 3.30 -18.87 0.77
C LYS A 430 4.76 -18.56 1.05
N LEU A 431 5.57 -18.34 0.00
CA LEU A 431 6.98 -17.99 0.12
C LEU A 431 7.18 -16.65 0.84
N ILE A 432 6.42 -15.61 0.47
CA ILE A 432 6.53 -14.30 1.11
C ILE A 432 6.17 -14.36 2.61
N LYS A 433 5.12 -15.10 2.98
CA LYS A 433 4.66 -15.21 4.38
C LYS A 433 5.51 -16.15 5.23
N SER A 434 6.35 -16.97 4.60
CA SER A 434 7.23 -17.92 5.28
C SER A 434 8.16 -17.23 6.29
N PRO A 435 8.47 -17.86 7.45
CA PRO A 435 9.52 -17.38 8.35
C PRO A 435 10.93 -17.51 7.75
N VAL A 436 11.10 -18.32 6.70
CA VAL A 436 12.38 -18.51 5.99
C VAL A 436 12.65 -17.31 5.08
N ARG A 437 13.93 -16.93 4.96
CA ARG A 437 14.36 -15.87 4.05
C ARG A 437 14.01 -16.24 2.61
N PHE A 438 13.39 -15.32 1.88
CA PHE A 438 12.96 -15.52 0.50
C PHE A 438 13.44 -14.39 -0.41
N GLU A 439 14.09 -14.77 -1.50
CA GLU A 439 14.66 -13.91 -2.53
C GLU A 439 13.91 -14.14 -3.85
N HIS A 440 12.95 -13.26 -4.15
CA HIS A 440 12.20 -13.29 -5.41
C HIS A 440 13.04 -12.71 -6.55
N PHE A 441 13.13 -13.40 -7.68
CA PHE A 441 13.68 -12.90 -8.93
C PHE A 441 12.58 -12.44 -9.88
N ILE A 442 12.89 -11.45 -10.71
CA ILE A 442 12.05 -11.14 -11.86
C ILE A 442 12.02 -12.32 -12.85
N THR A 443 10.85 -12.61 -13.41
CA THR A 443 10.68 -13.67 -14.41
C THR A 443 11.54 -13.43 -15.66
N GLY A 444 12.21 -14.48 -16.14
CA GLY A 444 13.09 -14.42 -17.31
C GLY A 444 14.45 -13.78 -17.03
N ALA A 445 14.89 -13.75 -15.78
CA ALA A 445 16.17 -13.21 -15.37
C ALA A 445 17.37 -13.91 -16.01
N SER A 446 18.39 -13.13 -16.37
CA SER A 446 19.67 -13.67 -16.85
C SER A 446 20.44 -14.44 -15.77
N PRO A 447 21.31 -15.41 -16.15
CA PRO A 447 22.20 -16.08 -15.20
C PRO A 447 23.11 -15.11 -14.43
N ALA A 448 23.53 -14.01 -15.07
CA ALA A 448 24.34 -12.97 -14.46
C ALA A 448 23.57 -12.24 -13.35
N TYR A 449 22.30 -11.89 -13.60
CA TYR A 449 21.43 -11.30 -12.57
C TYR A 449 21.22 -12.24 -11.39
N VAL A 450 20.93 -13.51 -11.66
CA VAL A 450 20.75 -14.53 -10.61
C VAL A 450 22.01 -14.67 -9.75
N ALA A 451 23.19 -14.72 -10.37
CA ALA A 451 24.46 -14.78 -9.65
C ALA A 451 24.69 -13.53 -8.79
N LYS A 452 24.47 -12.34 -9.35
CA LYS A 452 24.62 -11.07 -8.62
C LYS A 452 23.66 -10.97 -7.44
N ARG A 453 22.43 -11.43 -7.61
CA ARG A 453 21.43 -11.45 -6.54
C ARG A 453 21.78 -12.39 -5.39
N LYS A 454 22.38 -13.54 -5.67
CA LYS A 454 22.91 -14.45 -4.64
C LYS A 454 24.06 -13.80 -3.86
N GLU A 455 24.97 -13.10 -4.53
CA GLU A 455 26.05 -12.34 -3.88
C GLU A 455 25.50 -11.25 -2.94
N ILE A 456 24.50 -10.49 -3.38
CA ILE A 456 23.83 -9.46 -2.58
C ILE A 456 23.17 -10.08 -1.34
N ALA A 457 22.45 -11.19 -1.51
CA ALA A 457 21.82 -11.92 -0.41
C ALA A 457 22.86 -12.41 0.61
N ASN A 458 23.95 -13.02 0.16
CA ASN A 458 25.03 -13.51 1.03
C ASN A 458 25.67 -12.36 1.83
N THR A 459 25.93 -11.22 1.18
CA THR A 459 26.49 -10.03 1.84
C THR A 459 25.55 -9.48 2.93
N ALA A 460 24.26 -9.44 2.63
CA ALA A 460 23.25 -8.87 3.52
C ALA A 460 22.94 -9.78 4.73
N TYR A 461 22.85 -11.09 4.50
CA TYR A 461 22.48 -12.07 5.52
C TYR A 461 23.69 -12.57 6.34
N GLY A 462 24.91 -12.56 5.79
CA GLY A 462 26.12 -13.11 6.41
C GLY A 462 26.30 -14.62 6.17
N GLU A 463 27.37 -15.20 6.72
CA GLU A 463 27.60 -16.66 6.73
C GLU A 463 26.59 -17.34 7.67
N LEU A 464 25.90 -18.34 7.14
CA LEU A 464 24.83 -19.06 7.85
C LEU A 464 25.46 -20.18 8.68
N VAL A 465 25.33 -20.11 10.01
CA VAL A 465 25.58 -21.25 10.90
C VAL A 465 24.23 -21.92 11.15
N GLU A 466 24.11 -23.19 10.76
CA GLU A 466 23.00 -24.03 11.20
C GLU A 466 23.12 -24.20 12.72
N ASN A 467 22.45 -23.34 13.50
CA ASN A 467 22.28 -23.60 14.92
C ASN A 467 21.19 -24.66 15.07
N ILE A 468 21.56 -25.93 14.87
CA ILE A 468 20.80 -27.06 15.37
C ILE A 468 20.82 -26.94 16.89
N LYS A 469 19.77 -26.34 17.47
CA LYS A 469 19.51 -26.50 18.91
C LYS A 469 19.29 -27.99 19.14
N LYS A 470 20.30 -28.65 19.71
CA LYS A 470 20.14 -29.98 20.34
C LYS A 470 19.17 -29.89 21.50
#